data_AF-A0A957ESG4-F1
#
_entry.id   AF-A0A957ESG4-F1
#
_cell.length_a   1.000
_cell.length_b   1.000
_cell.length_c   1.000
_cell.angle_alpha   90.00
_cell.angle_beta   90.00
_cell.angle_gamma   90.00
#
_symmetry.space_group_name_H-M   'P 1'
#
loop_
_entity.id
_entity.type
_entity.pdbx_description
1 polymer ?
#
loop_
_entity_poly.entity_id
_entity_poly.type
_entity_poly.pdbx_seq_one_letter_code
_entity_poly.pdbx_strand_id
1 'polypeptide(L)'
;MYWERLKRASAKNFLGQSYRPRQRRRGAFAERMKDDPAQQRLDRDLLVASAALGMATTSLLFPPATILAAVSLPLSLFVFVPTFATAYRSLRQERRITNPVLVTTRLGVCVVMNFYGIAALDAFLFSVAQRWNGRSRQAWSQTLDTLFAEQPESEARHYLEQAVGQTTSMEQQAQASANRMAPFMLTAFVVTLPFYGANRAASFLMTGFGAHLQTLGPTTLHEAMRQATEQGIVVKNGRSLEMATLSNVLLLDAKLLLAQANKQALLNALRQQLAAAQEVDTHAIKIIAVGVAQPWLTEAGVDEVIPPAEKTAVLAQLQAAGQRVCYVGDGLTEADIMAQAHLSVSLSGLATAAADAAQVILPDGNLSTLQQFFAGAAHFQRQQALNLSTPIWFDFVDISTTVIAHLGLLYSTLFNYSGLLWRTWGAKRPFFPSGQTPEAAEQFSADQTRQLIESQSAS
;
A
#
# COMPACT_ATOMS: atom_id res chain seq x y z
N MET A 1 3.18 38.52 33.00
CA MET A 1 1.83 38.29 32.45
C MET A 1 1.79 37.59 31.09
N TYR A 2 2.81 37.71 30.22
CA TYR A 2 2.87 36.99 28.92
C TYR A 2 3.21 35.49 29.06
N TRP A 3 4.13 35.14 29.96
CA TRP A 3 4.55 33.75 30.24
C TRP A 3 3.49 32.86 30.93
N GLU A 4 2.60 33.45 31.72
CA GLU A 4 1.46 32.76 32.35
C GLU A 4 0.37 32.36 31.33
N ARG A 5 0.22 33.13 30.24
CA ARG A 5 -0.73 32.82 29.16
C ARG A 5 -0.26 31.67 28.27
N LEU A 6 1.06 31.52 28.06
CA LEU A 6 1.63 30.38 27.31
C LEU A 6 1.51 29.05 28.07
N LYS A 7 1.69 29.05 29.40
CA LYS A 7 1.45 27.85 30.22
C LYS A 7 -0.02 27.41 30.21
N ARG A 8 -0.97 28.36 30.21
CA ARG A 8 -2.41 28.03 30.12
C ARG A 8 -2.87 27.63 28.72
N ALA A 9 -2.21 28.10 27.66
CA ALA A 9 -2.47 27.65 26.29
C ALA A 9 -1.89 26.26 26.02
N SER A 10 -0.70 25.95 26.55
CA SER A 10 -0.07 24.64 26.39
C SER A 10 -0.72 23.54 27.24
N ALA A 11 -1.31 23.87 28.40
CA ALA A 11 -1.97 22.89 29.26
C ALA A 11 -3.42 22.58 28.83
N LYS A 12 -4.11 23.52 28.15
CA LYS A 12 -5.48 23.29 27.64
C LYS A 12 -5.54 22.48 26.35
N ASN A 13 -4.45 22.42 25.58
CA ASN A 13 -4.37 21.60 24.38
C ASN A 13 -3.87 20.16 24.64
N PHE A 14 -3.47 19.83 25.87
CA PHE A 14 -2.85 18.55 26.23
C PHE A 14 -3.77 17.60 27.01
N LEU A 15 -4.99 18.04 27.37
CA LEU A 15 -5.97 17.22 28.09
C LEU A 15 -7.24 17.06 27.26
N GLY A 16 -7.37 15.89 26.64
CA GLY A 16 -8.63 15.22 26.30
C GLY A 16 -9.70 16.09 25.64
N GLN A 17 -9.54 16.40 24.35
CA GLN A 17 -10.73 16.47 23.50
C GLN A 17 -11.06 15.05 23.06
N SER A 18 -11.97 14.41 23.78
CA SER A 18 -12.64 13.19 23.33
C SER A 18 -13.13 13.42 21.90
N TYR A 19 -12.62 12.64 20.96
CA TYR A 19 -13.07 12.60 19.57
C TYR A 19 -14.58 12.35 19.55
N ARG A 20 -15.38 13.42 19.44
CA ARG A 20 -16.82 13.34 19.23
C ARG A 20 -17.06 13.31 17.73
N PRO A 21 -17.69 12.27 17.17
CA PRO A 21 -18.03 12.25 15.76
C PRO A 21 -19.12 13.31 15.50
N ARG A 22 -18.71 14.51 15.09
CA ARG A 22 -19.64 15.57 14.65
C ARG A 22 -20.21 15.19 13.29
N GLN A 23 -21.53 15.36 13.16
CA GLN A 23 -22.34 14.90 12.03
C GLN A 23 -21.75 15.28 10.66
N ARG A 24 -21.53 14.22 9.86
CA ARG A 24 -21.15 14.17 8.45
C ARG A 24 -21.84 15.26 7.60
N ARG A 25 -21.11 16.32 7.24
CA ARG A 25 -21.26 16.88 5.89
C ARG A 25 -20.52 15.94 4.94
N ARG A 26 -21.24 15.23 4.07
CA ARG A 26 -20.64 14.56 2.91
C ARG A 26 -19.84 15.62 2.16
N GLY A 27 -18.51 15.56 2.23
CA GLY A 27 -17.63 16.57 1.64
C GLY A 27 -17.79 16.62 0.13
N ALA A 28 -17.75 17.83 -0.44
CA ALA A 28 -17.81 18.13 -1.87
C ALA A 28 -16.71 17.47 -2.72
N PHE A 29 -15.76 16.76 -2.08
CA PHE A 29 -14.68 16.03 -2.71
C PHE A 29 -15.05 14.58 -3.06
N ALA A 30 -15.77 13.87 -2.17
CA ALA A 30 -16.28 12.52 -2.44
C ALA A 30 -17.27 12.49 -3.63
N GLU A 31 -17.98 13.61 -3.86
CA GLU A 31 -18.78 13.83 -5.06
C GLU A 31 -17.93 14.07 -6.31
N ARG A 32 -16.82 14.82 -6.22
CA ARG A 32 -15.92 15.05 -7.37
C ARG A 32 -15.13 13.81 -7.80
N MET A 33 -14.82 12.89 -6.87
CA MET A 33 -14.22 11.59 -7.19
C MET A 33 -15.17 10.60 -7.86
N LYS A 34 -16.51 10.80 -7.79
CA LYS A 34 -17.45 10.05 -8.65
C LYS A 34 -17.29 10.41 -10.12
N ASP A 35 -16.87 11.63 -10.41
CA ASP A 35 -16.67 12.16 -11.76
C ASP A 35 -15.21 12.01 -12.24
N ASP A 36 -14.38 11.23 -11.55
CA ASP A 36 -13.01 10.95 -12.00
C ASP A 36 -13.04 10.25 -13.37
N PRO A 37 -12.47 10.86 -14.44
CA PRO A 37 -12.44 10.26 -15.77
C PRO A 37 -11.71 8.91 -15.80
N ALA A 38 -10.81 8.63 -14.85
CA ALA A 38 -10.18 7.32 -14.72
C ALA A 38 -11.17 6.24 -14.25
N GLN A 39 -12.02 6.57 -13.26
CA GLN A 39 -13.02 5.64 -12.74
C GLN A 39 -14.13 5.39 -13.76
N GLN A 40 -14.56 6.41 -14.49
CA GLN A 40 -15.52 6.25 -15.59
C GLN A 40 -15.01 5.32 -16.70
N ARG A 41 -13.70 5.35 -17.00
CA ARG A 41 -13.09 4.41 -17.94
C ARG A 41 -13.15 2.98 -17.43
N LEU A 42 -12.79 2.73 -16.17
CA LEU A 42 -12.86 1.39 -15.57
C LEU A 42 -14.29 0.83 -15.55
N ASP A 43 -15.27 1.68 -15.26
CA ASP A 43 -16.69 1.30 -15.25
C ASP A 43 -17.19 0.96 -16.66
N ARG A 44 -16.82 1.76 -17.66
CA ARG A 44 -17.11 1.51 -19.08
C ARG A 44 -16.45 0.21 -19.57
N ASP A 45 -15.18 0.01 -19.26
CA ASP A 45 -14.42 -1.15 -19.74
C ASP A 45 -14.98 -2.45 -19.13
N LEU A 46 -15.47 -2.43 -17.88
CA LEU A 46 -16.20 -3.56 -17.31
C LEU A 46 -17.55 -3.80 -17.98
N LEU A 47 -18.30 -2.74 -18.30
CA LEU A 47 -19.58 -2.87 -19.01
C LEU A 47 -19.40 -3.47 -20.40
N VAL A 48 -18.44 -2.96 -21.16
CA VAL A 48 -18.08 -3.48 -22.50
C VAL A 48 -17.62 -4.93 -22.42
N ALA A 49 -16.76 -5.27 -21.47
CA ALA A 49 -16.28 -6.63 -21.30
C ALA A 49 -17.39 -7.61 -20.87
N SER A 50 -18.31 -7.17 -20.01
CA SER A 50 -19.47 -7.96 -19.59
C SER A 50 -20.41 -8.24 -20.77
N ALA A 51 -20.65 -7.23 -21.62
CA ALA A 51 -21.43 -7.40 -22.84
C ALA A 51 -20.74 -8.36 -23.83
N ALA A 52 -19.42 -8.23 -24.01
CA ALA A 52 -18.64 -9.13 -24.85
C ALA A 52 -18.73 -10.59 -24.35
N LEU A 53 -18.56 -10.82 -23.05
CA LEU A 53 -18.68 -12.14 -22.45
C LEU A 53 -20.11 -12.70 -22.61
N GLY A 54 -21.14 -11.90 -22.38
CA GLY A 54 -22.54 -12.31 -22.58
C GLY A 54 -22.85 -12.70 -24.03
N MET A 55 -22.33 -11.96 -25.01
CA MET A 55 -22.46 -12.30 -26.42
C MET A 55 -21.74 -13.61 -26.77
N ALA A 56 -20.52 -13.79 -26.27
CA ALA A 56 -19.73 -14.99 -26.50
C ALA A 56 -20.38 -16.24 -25.89
N THR A 57 -20.92 -16.13 -24.67
CA THR A 57 -21.63 -17.25 -24.01
C THR A 57 -22.95 -17.56 -24.70
N THR A 58 -23.70 -16.54 -25.14
CA THR A 58 -24.95 -16.73 -25.90
C THR A 58 -24.68 -17.46 -27.22
N SER A 59 -23.59 -17.11 -27.91
CA SER A 59 -23.19 -17.81 -29.13
C SER A 59 -22.85 -19.29 -28.91
N LEU A 60 -22.39 -19.67 -27.72
CA LEU A 60 -22.10 -21.08 -27.38
C LEU A 60 -23.37 -21.85 -27.04
N LEU A 61 -24.34 -21.21 -26.37
CA LEU A 61 -25.61 -21.82 -25.96
C LEU A 61 -26.63 -21.90 -27.11
N PHE A 62 -26.54 -20.97 -28.08
CA PHE A 62 -27.44 -20.89 -29.22
C PHE A 62 -26.64 -20.88 -30.54
N PRO A 63 -26.37 -22.05 -31.15
CA PRO A 63 -25.60 -22.19 -32.39
C PRO A 63 -26.03 -21.30 -33.59
N PRO A 64 -27.31 -20.98 -33.82
CA PRO A 64 -27.68 -20.04 -34.89
C PRO A 64 -27.22 -18.59 -34.61
N ALA A 65 -26.78 -18.27 -33.38
CA ALA A 65 -26.30 -16.95 -32.98
C ALA A 65 -24.76 -16.79 -33.08
N THR A 66 -24.09 -17.55 -33.95
CA THR A 66 -22.62 -17.49 -34.18
C THR A 66 -22.09 -16.10 -34.54
N ILE A 67 -22.94 -15.24 -35.11
CA ILE A 67 -22.61 -13.84 -35.37
C ILE A 67 -22.26 -13.10 -34.06
N LEU A 68 -22.88 -13.45 -32.93
CA LEU A 68 -22.59 -12.83 -31.63
C LEU A 68 -21.16 -13.09 -31.16
N ALA A 69 -20.57 -14.25 -31.47
CA ALA A 69 -19.15 -14.51 -31.17
C ALA A 69 -18.21 -13.63 -32.00
N ALA A 70 -18.57 -13.33 -33.24
CA ALA A 70 -17.82 -12.38 -34.07
C ALA A 70 -17.92 -10.94 -33.53
N VAL A 71 -19.10 -10.56 -33.00
CA VAL A 71 -19.33 -9.24 -32.39
C VAL A 71 -18.67 -9.10 -31.01
N SER A 72 -18.52 -10.19 -30.25
CA SER A 72 -17.82 -10.14 -28.95
C SER A 72 -16.33 -9.81 -29.09
N LEU A 73 -15.71 -10.15 -30.22
CA LEU A 73 -14.29 -9.93 -30.45
C LEU A 73 -13.89 -8.43 -30.43
N PRO A 74 -14.46 -7.54 -31.26
CA PRO A 74 -14.08 -6.12 -31.26
C PRO A 74 -14.33 -5.45 -29.89
N LEU A 75 -15.40 -5.84 -29.18
CA LEU A 75 -15.64 -5.36 -27.81
C LEU A 75 -14.55 -5.81 -26.84
N SER A 76 -14.10 -7.06 -26.95
CA SER A 76 -13.00 -7.59 -26.13
C SER A 76 -11.69 -6.88 -26.43
N LEU A 77 -11.37 -6.66 -27.71
CA LEU A 77 -10.15 -5.95 -28.13
C LEU A 77 -10.16 -4.47 -27.71
N PHE A 78 -11.33 -3.83 -27.66
CA PHE A 78 -11.47 -2.45 -27.20
C PHE A 78 -10.92 -2.23 -25.79
N VAL A 79 -11.17 -3.16 -24.87
CA VAL A 79 -10.67 -3.11 -23.48
C VAL A 79 -9.13 -3.09 -23.44
N PHE A 80 -8.48 -3.74 -24.40
CA PHE A 80 -7.02 -3.86 -24.46
C PHE A 80 -6.33 -2.80 -25.33
N VAL A 81 -7.05 -1.79 -25.83
CA VAL A 81 -6.46 -0.68 -26.62
C VAL A 81 -5.27 -0.01 -25.92
N PRO A 82 -5.32 0.32 -24.60
CA PRO A 82 -4.16 0.88 -23.90
C PRO A 82 -2.97 -0.09 -23.86
N THR A 83 -3.25 -1.39 -23.73
CA THR A 83 -2.24 -2.45 -23.72
C THR A 83 -1.55 -2.56 -25.08
N PHE A 84 -2.30 -2.50 -26.19
CA PHE A 84 -1.74 -2.48 -27.54
C PHE A 84 -0.83 -1.26 -27.77
N ALA A 85 -1.25 -0.08 -27.32
CA ALA A 85 -0.44 1.12 -27.42
C ALA A 85 0.88 1.00 -26.62
N THR A 86 0.85 0.32 -25.48
CA THR A 86 2.04 0.08 -24.63
C THR A 86 2.95 -0.99 -25.22
N ALA A 87 2.38 -2.06 -25.77
CA ALA A 87 3.11 -3.11 -26.48
C ALA A 87 3.82 -2.55 -27.73
N TYR A 88 3.13 -1.71 -28.50
CA TYR A 88 3.70 -1.04 -29.66
C TYR A 88 4.90 -0.16 -29.28
N ARG A 89 4.76 0.67 -28.23
CA ARG A 89 5.86 1.48 -27.71
C ARG A 89 7.04 0.63 -27.24
N SER A 90 6.77 -0.43 -26.48
CA SER A 90 7.82 -1.35 -25.99
C SER A 90 8.61 -1.99 -27.14
N LEU A 91 7.91 -2.47 -28.18
CA LEU A 91 8.55 -3.13 -29.33
C LEU A 91 9.28 -2.15 -30.24
N ARG A 92 8.67 -1.01 -30.57
CA ARG A 92 9.22 -0.07 -31.57
C ARG A 92 10.18 0.95 -31.00
N GLN A 93 9.84 1.55 -29.85
CA GLN A 93 10.62 2.63 -29.25
C GLN A 93 11.71 2.05 -28.34
N GLU A 94 11.35 1.11 -27.46
CA GLU A 94 12.28 0.58 -26.46
C GLU A 94 13.05 -0.65 -26.95
N ARG A 95 12.60 -1.29 -28.04
CA ARG A 95 13.15 -2.56 -28.58
C ARG A 95 13.22 -3.67 -27.52
N ARG A 96 12.22 -3.74 -26.65
CA ARG A 96 12.11 -4.70 -25.55
C ARG A 96 10.82 -5.50 -25.66
N ILE A 97 10.89 -6.78 -25.30
CA ILE A 97 9.72 -7.64 -25.14
C ILE A 97 9.29 -7.53 -23.67
N THR A 98 8.12 -6.95 -23.43
CA THR A 98 7.56 -6.71 -22.10
C THR A 98 6.22 -7.45 -21.95
N ASN A 99 5.66 -7.49 -20.74
CA ASN A 99 4.39 -8.20 -20.50
C ASN A 99 3.22 -7.76 -21.43
N PRO A 100 3.02 -6.47 -21.76
CA PRO A 100 2.02 -6.05 -22.76
C PRO A 100 2.16 -6.71 -24.13
N VAL A 101 3.38 -7.08 -24.53
CA VAL A 101 3.63 -7.81 -25.78
C VAL A 101 3.02 -9.21 -25.71
N LEU A 102 3.20 -9.93 -24.60
CA LEU A 102 2.60 -11.25 -24.40
C LEU A 102 1.07 -11.21 -24.49
N VAL A 103 0.45 -10.25 -23.79
CA VAL A 103 -1.01 -10.05 -23.83
C VAL A 103 -1.48 -9.79 -25.26
N THR A 104 -0.78 -8.93 -25.99
CA THR A 104 -1.11 -8.61 -27.39
C THR A 104 -0.96 -9.82 -28.30
N THR A 105 0.12 -10.59 -28.17
CA THR A 105 0.34 -11.82 -28.94
C THR A 105 -0.73 -12.87 -28.63
N ARG A 106 -1.09 -13.06 -27.35
CA ARG A 106 -2.15 -13.97 -26.92
C ARG A 106 -3.50 -13.62 -27.56
N LEU A 107 -3.87 -12.34 -27.55
CA LEU A 107 -5.10 -11.88 -28.21
C LEU A 107 -5.06 -12.11 -29.72
N GLY A 108 -3.88 -11.94 -30.35
CA GLY A 108 -3.67 -12.32 -31.75
C GLY A 108 -3.90 -13.82 -32.00
N VAL A 109 -3.40 -14.69 -31.13
CA VAL A 109 -3.68 -16.14 -31.19
C VAL A 109 -5.17 -16.41 -31.03
N CYS A 110 -5.85 -15.74 -30.09
CA CYS A 110 -7.29 -15.88 -29.93
C CYS A 110 -8.07 -15.49 -31.19
N VAL A 111 -7.64 -14.45 -31.91
CA VAL A 111 -8.23 -14.05 -33.18
C VAL A 111 -8.04 -15.13 -34.24
N VAL A 112 -6.79 -15.56 -34.45
CA VAL A 112 -6.43 -16.53 -35.51
C VAL A 112 -7.09 -17.90 -35.28
N MET A 113 -7.17 -18.33 -34.02
CA MET A 113 -7.72 -19.64 -33.64
C MET A 113 -9.23 -19.64 -33.40
N ASN A 114 -9.93 -18.51 -33.65
CA ASN A 114 -11.35 -18.32 -33.33
C ASN A 114 -11.70 -18.54 -31.83
N PHE A 115 -10.79 -18.24 -30.91
CA PHE A 115 -11.03 -18.32 -29.46
C PHE A 115 -11.67 -17.05 -28.90
N TYR A 116 -12.76 -16.60 -29.52
CA TYR A 116 -13.44 -15.35 -29.15
C TYR A 116 -14.01 -15.40 -27.73
N GLY A 117 -14.51 -16.56 -27.30
CA GLY A 117 -14.99 -16.74 -25.92
C GLY A 117 -13.89 -16.61 -24.87
N ILE A 118 -12.67 -17.09 -25.17
CA ILE A 118 -11.52 -16.94 -24.27
C ILE A 118 -11.10 -15.46 -24.20
N ALA A 119 -11.06 -14.76 -25.34
CA ALA A 119 -10.75 -13.33 -25.38
C ALA A 119 -11.78 -12.48 -24.60
N ALA A 120 -13.06 -12.81 -24.71
CA ALA A 120 -14.13 -12.11 -23.98
C ALA A 120 -14.06 -12.39 -22.46
N LEU A 121 -13.78 -13.64 -22.07
CA LEU A 121 -13.58 -14.01 -20.68
C LEU A 121 -12.36 -13.29 -20.09
N ASP A 122 -11.25 -13.26 -20.80
CA ASP A 122 -10.04 -12.56 -20.40
C ASP A 122 -10.28 -11.04 -20.26
N ALA A 123 -10.95 -10.42 -21.22
CA ALA A 123 -11.34 -9.00 -21.13
C ALA A 123 -12.20 -8.73 -19.88
N PHE A 124 -13.15 -9.61 -19.58
CA PHE A 124 -14.01 -9.49 -18.40
C PHE A 124 -13.22 -9.60 -17.09
N LEU A 125 -12.40 -10.65 -16.96
CA LEU A 125 -11.59 -10.87 -15.76
C LEU A 125 -10.56 -9.75 -15.55
N PHE A 126 -9.93 -9.26 -16.64
CA PHE A 126 -9.06 -8.10 -16.62
C PHE A 126 -9.79 -6.84 -16.12
N SER A 127 -10.97 -6.55 -16.67
CA SER A 127 -11.77 -5.38 -16.25
C SER A 127 -12.24 -5.48 -14.80
N VAL A 128 -12.59 -6.68 -14.31
CA VAL A 128 -12.92 -6.91 -12.89
C VAL A 128 -11.71 -6.62 -12.00
N ALA A 129 -10.53 -7.12 -12.37
CA ALA A 129 -9.29 -6.88 -11.64
C ALA A 129 -8.94 -5.38 -11.57
N GLN A 130 -9.02 -4.67 -12.70
CA GLN A 130 -8.74 -3.24 -12.76
C GLN A 130 -9.77 -2.41 -11.96
N ARG A 131 -11.05 -2.76 -12.06
CA ARG A 131 -12.11 -2.10 -11.27
C ARG A 131 -11.92 -2.29 -9.77
N TRP A 132 -11.46 -3.45 -9.32
CA TRP A 132 -11.14 -3.68 -7.92
C TRP A 132 -10.06 -2.71 -7.46
N ASN A 133 -8.95 -2.62 -8.20
CA ASN A 133 -7.86 -1.69 -7.87
C ASN A 133 -8.35 -0.24 -7.78
N GLY A 134 -9.15 0.20 -8.76
CA GLY A 134 -9.80 1.52 -8.74
C GLY A 134 -10.69 1.77 -7.52
N ARG A 135 -11.47 0.76 -7.10
CA ARG A 135 -12.29 0.85 -5.87
C ARG A 135 -11.45 0.94 -4.59
N SER A 136 -10.36 0.18 -4.51
CA SER A 136 -9.47 0.22 -3.34
C SER A 136 -8.85 1.61 -3.19
N ARG A 137 -8.38 2.21 -4.30
CA ARG A 137 -7.89 3.59 -4.34
C ARG A 137 -8.96 4.60 -3.94
N GLN A 138 -10.19 4.44 -4.43
CA GLN A 138 -11.31 5.31 -4.10
C GLN A 138 -11.66 5.25 -2.60
N ALA A 139 -11.68 4.04 -2.02
CA ALA A 139 -11.96 3.85 -0.59
C ALA A 139 -10.91 4.53 0.28
N TRP A 140 -9.63 4.39 -0.06
CA TRP A 140 -8.53 5.09 0.64
C TRP A 140 -8.66 6.61 0.56
N SER A 141 -8.92 7.16 -0.63
CA SER A 141 -9.11 8.61 -0.79
C SER A 141 -10.28 9.13 0.03
N GLN A 142 -11.40 8.39 0.10
CA GLN A 142 -12.54 8.78 0.93
C GLN A 142 -12.19 8.83 2.42
N THR A 143 -11.35 7.90 2.91
CA THR A 143 -10.88 7.93 4.30
C THR A 143 -9.98 9.15 4.55
N LEU A 144 -9.12 9.51 3.59
CA LEU A 144 -8.31 10.73 3.70
C LEU A 144 -9.17 11.99 3.75
N ASP A 145 -10.21 12.09 2.92
CA ASP A 145 -11.14 13.23 2.97
C ASP A 145 -11.75 13.43 4.35
N THR A 146 -12.00 12.34 5.09
CA THR A 146 -12.54 12.44 6.45
C THR A 146 -11.53 12.98 7.46
N LEU A 147 -10.25 12.65 7.33
CA LEU A 147 -9.20 13.18 8.21
C LEU A 147 -8.83 14.63 7.87
N PHE A 148 -8.87 14.99 6.59
CA PHE A 148 -8.55 16.33 6.12
C PHE A 148 -9.78 17.25 6.02
N ALA A 149 -10.95 16.82 6.50
CA ALA A 149 -12.20 17.59 6.39
C ALA A 149 -12.13 18.98 7.04
N GLU A 150 -11.24 19.17 8.03
CA GLU A 150 -11.02 20.43 8.74
C GLU A 150 -9.85 21.26 8.17
N GLN A 151 -9.09 20.72 7.21
CA GLN A 151 -7.94 21.37 6.59
C GLN A 151 -8.35 22.10 5.29
N PRO A 152 -7.58 23.10 4.84
CA PRO A 152 -7.80 23.74 3.55
C PRO A 152 -7.78 22.72 2.40
N GLU A 153 -8.77 22.76 1.49
CA GLU A 153 -8.88 21.80 0.36
C GLU A 153 -7.59 21.71 -0.48
N SER A 154 -6.80 22.78 -0.56
CA SER A 154 -5.53 22.82 -1.29
C SER A 154 -4.43 21.95 -0.66
N GLU A 155 -4.36 21.88 0.67
CA GLU A 155 -3.34 21.08 1.38
C GLU A 155 -3.68 19.59 1.34
N ALA A 156 -4.95 19.25 1.62
CA ALA A 156 -5.46 17.88 1.51
C ALA A 156 -5.21 17.30 0.10
N ARG A 157 -5.47 18.12 -0.93
CA ARG A 157 -5.26 17.73 -2.33
C ARG A 157 -3.78 17.60 -2.68
N HIS A 158 -2.92 18.49 -2.19
CA HIS A 158 -1.48 18.39 -2.39
C HIS A 158 -0.92 17.08 -1.83
N TYR A 159 -1.35 16.70 -0.62
CA TYR A 159 -0.95 15.42 -0.01
C TYR A 159 -1.45 14.21 -0.78
N LEU A 160 -2.71 14.22 -1.24
CA LEU A 160 -3.29 13.17 -2.06
C LEU A 160 -2.54 13.00 -3.39
N GLU A 161 -2.20 14.10 -4.06
CA GLU A 161 -1.48 14.09 -5.34
C GLU A 161 -0.05 13.54 -5.19
N GLN A 162 0.65 13.89 -4.11
CA GLN A 162 1.98 13.33 -3.82
C GLN A 162 1.92 11.85 -3.44
N ALA A 163 0.90 11.45 -2.68
CA ALA A 163 0.73 10.07 -2.20
C ALA A 163 0.41 9.08 -3.31
N VAL A 164 -0.36 9.52 -4.31
CA VAL A 164 -0.79 8.72 -5.46
C VAL A 164 0.37 8.40 -6.43
N GLY A 165 1.43 9.22 -6.44
CA GLY A 165 2.49 9.12 -7.44
C GLY A 165 3.59 8.08 -7.17
N GLN A 166 3.64 7.48 -5.99
CA GLN A 166 4.79 6.66 -5.58
C GLN A 166 4.45 5.18 -5.37
N THR A 167 5.00 4.33 -6.24
CA THR A 167 4.96 2.87 -6.13
C THR A 167 5.97 2.35 -5.12
N THR A 168 5.69 1.20 -4.52
CA THR A 168 6.62 0.51 -3.61
C THR A 168 7.85 -0.03 -4.35
N SER A 169 8.99 -0.20 -3.68
CA SER A 169 10.19 -0.77 -4.30
C SER A 169 9.96 -2.22 -4.75
N MET A 170 9.18 -2.98 -3.98
CA MET A 170 8.78 -4.34 -4.35
C MET A 170 7.94 -4.39 -5.63
N GLU A 171 7.06 -3.41 -5.85
CA GLU A 171 6.25 -3.32 -7.07
C GLU A 171 7.10 -3.00 -8.31
N GLN A 172 8.10 -2.11 -8.17
CA GLN A 172 9.04 -1.83 -9.26
C GLN A 172 9.89 -3.06 -9.60
N GLN A 173 10.36 -3.78 -8.58
CA GLN A 173 11.16 -4.99 -8.78
C GLN A 173 10.35 -6.12 -9.41
N ALA A 174 9.09 -6.27 -9.01
CA ALA A 174 8.14 -7.19 -9.62
C ALA A 174 7.93 -6.92 -11.11
N GLN A 175 7.69 -5.65 -11.46
CA GLN A 175 7.50 -5.25 -12.85
C GLN A 175 8.75 -5.52 -13.70
N ALA A 176 9.93 -5.25 -13.12
CA ALA A 176 11.20 -5.55 -13.77
C ALA A 176 11.38 -7.05 -14.00
N SER A 177 11.03 -7.89 -13.03
CA SER A 177 11.07 -9.35 -13.17
C SER A 177 10.12 -9.84 -14.27
N ALA A 178 8.86 -9.40 -14.26
CA ALA A 178 7.88 -9.73 -15.30
C ALA A 178 8.38 -9.36 -16.71
N ASN A 179 8.94 -8.16 -16.86
CA ASN A 179 9.51 -7.71 -18.13
C ASN A 179 10.73 -8.52 -18.56
N ARG A 180 11.58 -8.98 -17.63
CA ARG A 180 12.72 -9.86 -17.93
C ARG A 180 12.28 -11.26 -18.35
N MET A 181 11.13 -11.73 -17.86
CA MET A 181 10.61 -13.07 -18.12
C MET A 181 9.81 -13.14 -19.42
N ALA A 182 9.27 -12.00 -19.89
CA ALA A 182 8.47 -11.93 -21.09
C ALA A 182 9.14 -12.50 -22.37
N PRO A 183 10.42 -12.22 -22.69
CA PRO A 183 11.09 -12.87 -23.82
C PRO A 183 11.09 -14.40 -23.72
N PHE A 184 11.36 -14.95 -22.53
CA PHE A 184 11.40 -16.40 -22.32
C PHE A 184 10.03 -17.05 -22.51
N MET A 185 8.96 -16.39 -22.05
CA MET A 185 7.59 -16.87 -22.24
C MET A 185 7.17 -16.84 -23.71
N LEU A 186 7.55 -15.79 -24.44
CA LEU A 186 7.33 -15.72 -25.88
C LEU A 186 8.10 -16.81 -26.63
N THR A 187 9.37 -17.05 -26.27
CA THR A 187 10.16 -18.14 -26.84
C THR A 187 9.56 -19.50 -26.52
N ALA A 188 9.10 -19.73 -25.28
CA ALA A 188 8.44 -20.96 -24.87
C ALA A 188 7.18 -21.21 -25.69
N PHE A 189 6.34 -20.19 -25.91
CA PHE A 189 5.19 -20.27 -26.82
C PHE A 189 5.59 -20.73 -28.23
N VAL A 190 6.59 -20.09 -28.84
CA VAL A 190 7.03 -20.42 -30.22
C VAL A 190 7.61 -21.83 -30.30
N VAL A 191 8.47 -22.21 -29.36
CA VAL A 191 9.14 -23.52 -29.35
C VAL A 191 8.16 -24.66 -29.09
N THR A 192 7.15 -24.42 -28.27
CA THR A 192 6.15 -25.46 -27.94
C THR A 192 5.03 -25.58 -28.95
N LEU A 193 4.84 -24.58 -29.82
CA LEU A 193 3.82 -24.56 -30.88
C LEU A 193 3.75 -25.87 -31.71
N PRO A 194 4.86 -26.43 -32.25
CA PRO A 194 4.80 -27.67 -33.04
C PRO A 194 4.49 -28.93 -32.21
N PHE A 195 4.74 -28.92 -30.90
CA PHE A 195 4.58 -30.10 -30.05
C PHE A 195 3.19 -30.15 -29.38
N TYR A 196 2.68 -29.00 -28.94
CA TYR A 196 1.44 -28.93 -28.17
C TYR A 196 0.27 -28.25 -28.91
N GLY A 197 0.53 -27.67 -30.09
CA GLY A 197 -0.46 -26.93 -30.86
C GLY A 197 -0.78 -25.56 -30.25
N ALA A 198 -1.47 -24.72 -31.03
CA ALA A 198 -1.69 -23.31 -30.68
C ALA A 198 -2.46 -23.10 -29.36
N ASN A 199 -3.43 -23.95 -29.03
CA ASN A 199 -4.22 -23.80 -27.80
C ASN A 199 -3.38 -23.95 -26.52
N ARG A 200 -2.53 -24.97 -26.45
CA ARG A 200 -1.71 -25.23 -25.26
C ARG A 200 -0.46 -24.35 -25.23
N ALA A 201 0.16 -24.12 -26.40
CA ALA A 201 1.27 -23.19 -26.49
C ALA A 201 0.86 -21.79 -26.02
N ALA A 202 -0.35 -21.33 -26.36
CA ALA A 202 -0.82 -20.01 -25.96
C ALA A 202 -0.93 -19.83 -24.43
N SER A 203 -1.03 -20.91 -23.63
CA SER A 203 -1.00 -20.82 -22.16
C SER A 203 0.28 -20.17 -21.65
N PHE A 204 1.43 -20.35 -22.33
CA PHE A 204 2.68 -19.67 -21.97
C PHE A 204 2.61 -18.14 -22.15
N LEU A 205 1.67 -17.64 -22.95
CA LEU A 205 1.44 -16.19 -23.12
C LEU A 205 0.51 -15.62 -22.03
N MET A 206 -0.17 -16.47 -21.27
CA MET A 206 -0.96 -16.07 -20.10
C MET A 206 -0.04 -15.76 -18.91
N THR A 207 1.00 -16.58 -18.75
CA THR A 207 1.92 -16.48 -17.62
C THR A 207 2.85 -15.30 -17.78
N GLY A 208 2.64 -14.27 -16.97
CA GLY A 208 3.40 -13.02 -17.02
C GLY A 208 4.43 -12.86 -15.89
N PHE A 209 4.58 -13.87 -15.00
CA PHE A 209 5.48 -13.89 -13.86
C PHE A 209 5.55 -12.58 -13.09
N GLY A 210 4.53 -12.35 -12.27
CA GLY A 210 4.39 -11.10 -11.50
C GLY A 210 3.66 -9.99 -12.25
N ALA A 211 3.12 -10.25 -13.45
CA ALA A 211 2.21 -9.32 -14.14
C ALA A 211 1.03 -8.86 -13.25
N HIS A 212 0.51 -9.76 -12.42
CA HIS A 212 -0.55 -9.47 -11.45
C HIS A 212 -0.16 -8.49 -10.34
N LEU A 213 1.12 -8.21 -10.16
CA LEU A 213 1.58 -7.25 -9.14
C LEU A 213 1.23 -5.81 -9.48
N GLN A 214 0.99 -5.50 -10.75
CA GLN A 214 0.38 -4.23 -11.16
C GLN A 214 -1.00 -4.01 -10.52
N THR A 215 -1.66 -5.09 -10.12
CA THR A 215 -2.96 -5.05 -9.43
C THR A 215 -2.80 -5.30 -7.93
N LEU A 216 -2.05 -6.33 -7.54
CA LEU A 216 -1.93 -6.75 -6.14
C LEU A 216 -1.13 -5.77 -5.27
N GLY A 217 -0.07 -5.18 -5.81
CA GLY A 217 0.79 -4.25 -5.09
C GLY A 217 0.02 -2.99 -4.65
N PRO A 218 -0.57 -2.24 -5.60
CA PRO A 218 -1.39 -1.08 -5.27
C PRO A 218 -2.58 -1.41 -4.37
N THR A 219 -3.27 -2.53 -4.60
CA THR A 219 -4.43 -2.92 -3.78
C THR A 219 -4.05 -3.13 -2.31
N THR A 220 -2.96 -3.84 -2.06
CA THR A 220 -2.47 -4.13 -0.70
C THR A 220 -1.98 -2.85 -0.02
N LEU A 221 -1.29 -2.00 -0.78
CA LEU A 221 -0.85 -0.70 -0.31
C LEU A 221 -2.02 0.20 0.09
N HIS A 222 -2.98 0.40 -0.81
CA HIS A 222 -4.15 1.24 -0.55
C HIS A 222 -4.94 0.74 0.67
N GLU A 223 -5.09 -0.57 0.83
CA GLU A 223 -5.79 -1.14 1.97
C GLU A 223 -5.01 -0.96 3.29
N ALA A 224 -3.68 -1.12 3.29
CA ALA A 224 -2.85 -0.83 4.45
C ALA A 224 -2.90 0.66 4.82
N MET A 225 -2.77 1.56 3.84
CA MET A 225 -2.87 3.00 4.08
C MET A 225 -4.27 3.38 4.57
N ARG A 226 -5.33 2.79 4.03
CA ARG A 226 -6.71 2.99 4.49
C ARG A 226 -6.86 2.59 5.97
N GLN A 227 -6.40 1.41 6.34
CA GLN A 227 -6.46 0.94 7.73
C GLN A 227 -5.60 1.77 8.68
N ALA A 228 -4.40 2.20 8.26
CA ALA A 228 -3.58 3.14 9.02
C ALA A 228 -4.34 4.44 9.28
N THR A 229 -4.97 4.98 8.23
CA THR A 229 -5.77 6.21 8.28
C THR A 229 -6.96 6.07 9.24
N GLU A 230 -7.62 4.91 9.28
CA GLU A 230 -8.68 4.59 10.25
C GLU A 230 -8.19 4.57 11.71
N GLN A 231 -6.90 4.34 11.93
CA GLN A 231 -6.24 4.35 13.25
C GLN A 231 -5.59 5.71 13.59
N GLY A 232 -5.87 6.76 12.81
CA GLY A 232 -5.22 8.06 13.03
C GLY A 232 -3.75 8.10 12.60
N ILE A 233 -3.32 7.19 11.72
CA ILE A 233 -1.97 7.20 11.12
C ILE A 233 -2.08 7.66 9.68
N VAL A 234 -1.49 8.80 9.36
CA VAL A 234 -1.44 9.30 7.98
C VAL A 234 -0.12 8.89 7.35
N VAL A 235 -0.18 7.90 6.47
CA VAL A 235 0.96 7.48 5.65
C VAL A 235 0.91 8.23 4.33
N LYS A 236 1.95 9.00 4.00
CA LYS A 236 1.96 9.78 2.75
C LYS A 236 2.37 8.99 1.53
N ASN A 237 3.18 7.95 1.66
CA ASN A 237 3.58 7.14 0.51
C ASN A 237 3.80 5.69 0.93
N GLY A 238 3.65 4.76 -0.02
CA GLY A 238 3.83 3.34 0.28
C GLY A 238 5.26 2.95 0.62
N ARG A 239 6.24 3.72 0.16
CA ARG A 239 7.64 3.51 0.50
C ARG A 239 7.91 3.71 2.00
N SER A 240 7.15 4.55 2.70
CA SER A 240 7.26 4.73 4.15
C SER A 240 7.02 3.44 4.92
N LEU A 241 6.05 2.62 4.50
CA LEU A 241 5.77 1.32 5.12
C LEU A 241 6.95 0.36 4.92
N GLU A 242 7.56 0.36 3.74
CA GLU A 242 8.78 -0.44 3.48
C GLU A 242 9.95 0.08 4.32
N MET A 243 10.23 1.39 4.31
CA MET A 243 11.36 1.99 5.03
C MET A 243 11.22 1.80 6.54
N ALA A 244 10.00 1.76 7.08
CA ALA A 244 9.74 1.47 8.49
C ALA A 244 10.29 0.10 8.90
N THR A 245 10.07 -0.93 8.09
CA THR A 245 10.62 -2.27 8.36
C THR A 245 12.12 -2.35 8.18
N LEU A 246 12.70 -1.49 7.36
CA LEU A 246 14.14 -1.49 7.08
C LEU A 246 14.95 -0.58 8.01
N SER A 247 14.30 0.18 8.89
CA SER A 247 14.96 1.14 9.78
C SER A 247 15.68 0.45 10.93
N ASN A 248 17.00 0.55 11.00
CA ASN A 248 17.82 -0.06 12.05
C ASN A 248 18.35 0.97 13.06
N VAL A 249 18.12 2.26 12.81
CA VAL A 249 18.37 3.33 13.77
C VAL A 249 17.11 4.14 13.98
N LEU A 250 16.67 4.28 15.22
CA LEU A 250 15.55 5.12 15.62
C LEU A 250 16.11 6.38 16.30
N LEU A 251 15.99 7.53 15.63
CA LEU A 251 16.44 8.83 16.12
C LEU A 251 15.24 9.63 16.62
N LEU A 252 15.11 9.83 17.93
CA LEU A 252 13.94 10.45 18.56
C LEU A 252 14.29 11.79 19.22
N ASP A 253 13.42 12.80 19.15
CA ASP A 253 13.52 13.93 20.07
C ASP A 253 13.20 13.46 21.51
N ALA A 254 14.15 13.66 22.43
CA ALA A 254 14.05 13.23 23.82
C ALA A 254 12.82 13.83 24.53
N LYS A 255 12.33 15.00 24.12
CA LYS A 255 11.15 15.65 24.70
C LYS A 255 9.89 14.81 24.52
N LEU A 256 9.80 14.03 23.45
CA LEU A 256 8.65 13.17 23.15
C LEU A 256 8.49 12.08 24.21
N LEU A 257 9.61 11.62 24.79
CA LEU A 257 9.60 10.60 25.83
C LEU A 257 9.13 11.14 27.18
N LEU A 258 9.22 12.45 27.44
CA LEU A 258 8.89 13.04 28.75
C LEU A 258 7.44 12.78 29.16
N ALA A 259 6.51 12.85 28.20
CA ALA A 259 5.08 12.64 28.43
C ALA A 259 4.70 11.16 28.64
N GLN A 260 5.62 10.22 28.43
CA GLN A 260 5.34 8.79 28.52
C GLN A 260 5.54 8.25 29.94
N ALA A 261 4.49 7.59 30.44
CA ALA A 261 4.48 6.98 31.78
C ALA A 261 5.53 5.87 31.90
N ASN A 262 5.60 4.96 30.91
CA ASN A 262 6.55 3.86 30.89
C ASN A 262 7.46 3.92 29.65
N LYS A 263 8.49 4.76 29.75
CA LYS A 263 9.45 5.04 28.66
C LYS A 263 10.23 3.78 28.26
N GLN A 264 10.65 2.99 29.25
CA GLN A 264 11.46 1.80 29.03
C GLN A 264 10.67 0.70 28.32
N ALA A 265 9.42 0.45 28.74
CA ALA A 265 8.57 -0.52 28.05
C ALA A 265 8.29 -0.10 26.59
N LEU A 266 8.05 1.19 26.35
CA LEU A 266 7.84 1.72 25.01
C LEU A 266 9.08 1.51 24.12
N LEU A 267 10.26 1.93 24.57
CA LEU A 267 11.49 1.80 23.79
C LEU A 267 11.87 0.34 23.55
N ASN A 268 11.67 -0.54 24.53
CA ASN A 268 11.88 -1.97 24.37
C ASN A 268 10.90 -2.58 23.36
N ALA A 269 9.63 -2.18 23.39
CA ALA A 269 8.63 -2.66 22.45
C ALA A 269 8.95 -2.19 21.02
N LEU A 270 9.35 -0.93 20.83
CA LEU A 270 9.78 -0.42 19.53
C LEU A 270 11.02 -1.15 19.02
N ARG A 271 12.03 -1.36 19.88
CA ARG A 271 13.25 -2.11 19.54
C ARG A 271 12.91 -3.54 19.11
N GLN A 272 12.05 -4.23 19.87
CA GLN A 272 11.62 -5.59 19.57
C GLN A 272 10.86 -5.68 18.24
N GLN A 273 9.97 -4.72 17.95
CA GLN A 273 9.21 -4.70 16.71
C GLN A 273 10.09 -4.46 15.48
N LEU A 274 11.00 -3.49 15.56
CA LEU A 274 11.95 -3.21 14.47
C LEU A 274 12.87 -4.41 14.22
N ALA A 275 13.38 -5.04 15.28
CA ALA A 275 14.21 -6.23 15.17
C ALA A 275 13.45 -7.42 14.57
N ALA A 276 12.21 -7.66 15.01
CA ALA A 276 11.36 -8.71 14.47
C ALA A 276 10.93 -8.48 13.02
N ALA A 277 10.83 -7.22 12.58
CA ALA A 277 10.54 -6.88 11.19
C ALA A 277 11.73 -7.14 10.26
N GLN A 278 12.95 -7.07 10.80
CA GLN A 278 14.20 -7.29 10.07
C GLN A 278 14.77 -8.71 10.21
N GLU A 279 14.17 -9.54 11.06
CA GLU A 279 14.69 -10.87 11.43
C GLU A 279 16.11 -10.79 12.00
N VAL A 280 16.38 -9.76 12.81
CA VAL A 280 17.68 -9.51 13.47
C VAL A 280 17.55 -9.53 14.99
N ASP A 281 18.68 -9.60 15.67
CA ASP A 281 18.76 -9.41 17.13
C ASP A 281 18.36 -7.97 17.51
N THR A 282 17.73 -7.81 18.67
CA THR A 282 17.34 -6.51 19.21
C THR A 282 18.52 -5.57 19.39
N HIS A 283 19.72 -6.11 19.66
CA HIS A 283 20.96 -5.34 19.77
C HIS A 283 21.41 -4.69 18.45
N ALA A 284 20.90 -5.17 17.31
CA ALA A 284 21.18 -4.55 16.00
C ALA A 284 20.39 -3.25 15.78
N ILE A 285 19.35 -2.99 16.59
CA ILE A 285 18.53 -1.79 16.51
C ILE A 285 19.05 -0.75 17.50
N LYS A 286 19.58 0.35 16.96
CA LYS A 286 20.11 1.47 17.75
C LYS A 286 19.04 2.54 17.99
N ILE A 287 18.84 2.95 19.23
CA ILE A 287 17.95 4.03 19.64
C ILE A 287 18.81 5.21 20.10
N ILE A 288 18.70 6.32 19.38
CA ILE A 288 19.45 7.56 19.66
C ILE A 288 18.45 8.65 20.03
N ALA A 289 18.69 9.35 21.14
CA ALA A 289 17.88 10.49 21.55
C ALA A 289 18.57 11.81 21.19
N VAL A 290 17.82 12.74 20.62
CA VAL A 290 18.24 14.12 20.38
C VAL A 290 17.79 14.96 21.57
N GLY A 291 18.73 15.53 22.31
CA GLY A 291 18.40 16.31 23.49
C GLY A 291 19.58 16.58 24.41
N VAL A 292 19.26 16.97 25.65
CA VAL A 292 20.27 17.12 26.71
C VAL A 292 20.48 15.75 27.35
N ALA A 293 21.73 15.34 27.52
CA ALA A 293 22.09 14.10 28.22
C ALA A 293 21.53 14.11 29.65
N GLN A 294 20.76 13.08 29.99
CA GLN A 294 20.12 12.88 31.29
C GLN A 294 20.20 11.41 31.67
N PRO A 295 20.43 11.04 32.96
CA PRO A 295 20.59 9.65 33.37
C PRO A 295 19.41 8.74 33.01
N TRP A 296 18.18 9.28 33.10
CA TRP A 296 16.96 8.53 32.82
C TRP A 296 16.85 8.08 31.35
N LEU A 297 17.56 8.71 30.41
CA LEU A 297 17.56 8.29 29.00
C LEU A 297 18.25 6.93 28.85
N THR A 298 19.39 6.76 29.50
CA THR A 298 20.12 5.49 29.53
C THR A 298 19.30 4.42 30.27
N GLU A 299 18.67 4.78 31.39
CA GLU A 299 17.77 3.87 32.13
C GLU A 299 16.55 3.45 31.29
N ALA A 300 16.02 4.35 30.46
CA ALA A 300 14.94 4.05 29.54
C ALA A 300 15.37 3.14 28.36
N GLY A 301 16.67 2.90 28.17
CA GLY A 301 17.20 2.03 27.12
C GLY A 301 17.61 2.76 25.84
N VAL A 302 17.88 4.07 25.91
CA VAL A 302 18.54 4.84 24.83
C VAL A 302 20.03 4.49 24.79
N ASP A 303 20.56 4.21 23.60
CA ASP A 303 21.95 3.79 23.41
C ASP A 303 22.91 4.99 23.38
N GLU A 304 22.46 6.12 22.83
CA GLU A 304 23.27 7.32 22.65
C GLU A 304 22.39 8.58 22.73
N VAL A 305 22.91 9.65 23.32
CA VAL A 305 22.26 10.96 23.37
C VAL A 305 23.09 11.99 22.63
N ILE A 306 22.51 12.66 21.65
CA ILE A 306 23.19 13.67 20.83
C ILE A 306 22.62 15.07 21.06
N PRO A 307 23.46 16.12 21.02
CA PRO A 307 22.98 17.50 21.12
C PRO A 307 22.05 17.88 19.95
N PRO A 308 21.03 18.73 20.16
CA PRO A 308 20.14 19.18 19.09
C PRO A 308 20.84 19.87 17.92
N ALA A 309 21.98 20.53 18.15
CA ALA A 309 22.76 21.19 17.10
C ALA A 309 23.42 20.19 16.13
N GLU A 310 23.66 18.94 16.58
CA GLU A 310 24.38 17.92 15.82
C GLU A 310 23.44 16.97 15.08
N LYS A 311 22.12 17.06 15.28
CA LYS A 311 21.14 16.09 14.77
C LYS A 311 21.24 15.83 13.27
N THR A 312 21.43 16.88 12.46
CA THR A 312 21.56 16.76 11.00
C THR A 312 22.92 16.15 10.59
N ALA A 313 23.99 16.50 11.31
CA ALA A 313 25.32 15.95 11.05
C ALA A 313 25.37 14.46 11.39
N VAL A 314 24.80 14.07 12.53
CA VAL A 314 24.71 12.67 12.95
C VAL A 314 23.81 11.86 12.01
N LEU A 315 22.68 12.41 11.57
CA LEU A 315 21.85 11.78 10.55
C LEU A 315 22.70 11.48 9.29
N ALA A 316 23.40 12.48 8.74
CA ALA A 316 24.22 12.30 7.55
C ALA A 316 25.34 11.27 7.76
N GLN A 317 25.99 11.26 8.93
CA GLN A 317 27.03 10.27 9.26
C GLN A 317 26.47 8.85 9.32
N LEU A 318 25.32 8.65 9.97
CA LEU A 318 24.66 7.35 10.05
C LEU A 318 24.26 6.86 8.66
N GLN A 319 23.71 7.74 7.82
CA GLN A 319 23.35 7.43 6.44
C GLN A 319 24.59 7.06 5.60
N ALA A 320 25.69 7.79 5.76
CA ALA A 320 26.97 7.48 5.10
C ALA A 320 27.55 6.13 5.56
N ALA A 321 27.29 5.73 6.80
CA ALA A 321 27.62 4.41 7.34
C ALA A 321 26.65 3.29 6.89
N GLY A 322 25.74 3.58 5.95
CA GLY A 322 24.76 2.63 5.42
C GLY A 322 23.58 2.34 6.36
N GLN A 323 23.44 3.08 7.45
CA GLN A 323 22.33 2.91 8.39
C GLN A 323 21.04 3.51 7.82
N ARG A 324 19.92 2.84 8.07
CA ARG A 324 18.58 3.30 7.71
C ARG A 324 17.94 3.93 8.93
N VAL A 325 17.97 5.26 8.93
CA VAL A 325 17.52 6.08 10.07
C VAL A 325 16.04 6.46 9.93
N CYS A 326 15.25 6.11 10.94
CA CYS A 326 13.91 6.65 11.17
C CYS A 326 13.99 7.80 12.17
N TYR A 327 13.66 9.02 11.74
CA TYR A 327 13.54 10.18 12.61
C TYR A 327 12.13 10.33 13.17
N VAL A 328 11.99 10.57 14.47
CA VAL A 328 10.71 10.85 15.11
C VAL A 328 10.80 12.18 15.84
N GLY A 329 10.03 13.15 15.37
CA GLY A 329 10.06 14.53 15.84
C GLY A 329 8.71 15.03 16.29
N ASP A 330 8.72 16.18 16.97
CA ASP A 330 7.48 16.85 17.36
C ASP A 330 6.74 17.40 16.13
N GLY A 331 7.42 17.60 15.00
CA GLY A 331 6.78 18.06 13.77
C GLY A 331 6.40 19.54 13.78
N LEU A 332 7.09 20.37 14.58
CA LEU A 332 6.85 21.82 14.62
C LEU A 332 7.86 22.61 13.78
N THR A 333 9.16 22.33 13.96
CA THR A 333 10.26 23.15 13.40
C THR A 333 11.28 22.34 12.60
N GLU A 334 10.99 21.06 12.34
CA GLU A 334 12.01 20.06 12.02
C GLU A 334 11.95 19.58 10.57
N ALA A 335 11.45 20.43 9.67
CA ALA A 335 11.22 20.07 8.27
C ALA A 335 12.50 19.56 7.57
N ASP A 336 13.64 20.22 7.80
CA ASP A 336 14.90 19.89 7.11
C ASP A 336 15.39 18.47 7.43
N ILE A 337 15.37 18.07 8.71
CA ILE A 337 15.80 16.73 9.11
C ILE A 337 14.79 15.67 8.70
N MET A 338 13.49 15.99 8.75
CA MET A 338 12.43 15.08 8.28
C MET A 338 12.55 14.79 6.78
N ALA A 339 12.85 15.81 5.97
CA ALA A 339 13.06 15.66 4.53
C ALA A 339 14.33 14.83 4.19
N GLN A 340 15.37 14.90 5.03
CA GLN A 340 16.63 14.20 4.82
C GLN A 340 16.61 12.74 5.31
N ALA A 341 15.80 12.43 6.32
CA ALA A 341 15.73 11.09 6.90
C ALA A 341 15.19 10.06 5.89
N HIS A 342 15.61 8.80 6.03
CA HIS A 342 15.08 7.71 5.19
C HIS A 342 13.59 7.47 5.45
N LEU A 343 13.19 7.61 6.72
CA LEU A 343 11.83 7.67 7.18
C LEU A 343 11.76 8.75 8.25
N SER A 344 10.71 9.55 8.24
CA SER A 344 10.40 10.51 9.29
C SER A 344 8.95 10.44 9.70
N VAL A 345 8.74 10.52 11.00
CA VAL A 345 7.44 10.49 11.65
C VAL A 345 7.24 11.80 12.42
N SER A 346 6.15 12.50 12.10
CA SER A 346 5.71 13.69 12.84
C SER A 346 4.65 13.30 13.88
N LEU A 347 4.82 13.77 15.11
CA LEU A 347 3.82 13.66 16.19
C LEU A 347 2.92 14.91 16.32
N SER A 348 2.95 15.83 15.33
CA SER A 348 2.07 17.00 15.28
C SER A 348 1.03 16.89 14.17
N GLY A 349 0.00 17.73 14.29
CA GLY A 349 -1.07 17.87 13.30
C GLY A 349 -0.58 18.30 11.91
N LEU A 350 -1.49 18.20 10.94
CA LEU A 350 -1.25 18.24 9.49
C LEU A 350 -0.86 19.62 8.90
N ALA A 351 -0.82 20.68 9.70
CA ALA A 351 -0.73 22.07 9.22
C ALA A 351 0.65 22.73 9.43
N THR A 352 1.73 21.94 9.55
CA THR A 352 3.09 22.47 9.78
C THR A 352 4.03 22.13 8.63
N ALA A 353 5.04 22.97 8.39
CA ALA A 353 6.08 22.69 7.38
C ALA A 353 6.85 21.38 7.66
N ALA A 354 6.94 20.99 8.93
CA ALA A 354 7.52 19.71 9.30
C ALA A 354 6.55 18.53 9.06
N ALA A 355 5.24 18.72 9.26
CA ALA A 355 4.24 17.78 8.78
C ALA A 355 4.32 17.62 7.27
N ASP A 356 4.53 18.68 6.48
CA ASP A 356 4.77 18.62 5.02
C ASP A 356 5.98 17.77 4.64
N ALA A 357 7.10 17.93 5.36
CA ALA A 357 8.31 17.16 5.10
C ALA A 357 8.21 15.69 5.57
N ALA A 358 7.41 15.41 6.60
CA ALA A 358 7.29 14.08 7.17
C ALA A 358 6.62 13.09 6.22
N GLN A 359 7.10 11.85 6.16
CA GLN A 359 6.46 10.82 5.34
C GLN A 359 5.35 10.04 6.08
N VAL A 360 5.31 10.13 7.41
CA VAL A 360 4.24 9.61 8.26
C VAL A 360 3.86 10.66 9.29
N ILE A 361 2.57 10.83 9.53
CA ILE A 361 2.03 11.80 10.49
C ILE A 361 1.11 11.08 11.46
N LEU A 362 1.28 11.35 12.75
CA LEU A 362 0.47 10.83 13.85
C LEU A 362 -0.22 12.02 14.53
N PRO A 363 -1.40 12.45 14.05
CA PRO A 363 -2.05 13.69 14.50
C PRO A 363 -2.40 13.70 15.99
N ASP A 364 -2.64 12.52 16.58
CA ASP A 364 -2.97 12.36 18.00
C ASP A 364 -1.76 12.57 18.94
N GLY A 365 -0.54 12.68 18.39
CA GLY A 365 0.69 12.90 19.14
C GLY A 365 1.11 11.75 20.07
N ASN A 366 0.41 10.61 20.00
CA ASN A 366 0.66 9.47 20.88
C ASN A 366 1.73 8.53 20.31
N LEU A 367 2.77 8.26 21.11
CA LEU A 367 3.81 7.29 20.77
C LEU A 367 3.31 5.84 20.75
N SER A 368 2.17 5.51 21.35
CA SER A 368 1.56 4.19 21.18
C SER A 368 1.10 3.96 19.73
N THR A 369 0.66 5.01 19.04
CA THR A 369 0.30 4.97 17.62
C THR A 369 1.54 4.73 16.74
N LEU A 370 2.72 5.21 17.17
CA LEU A 370 3.99 4.87 16.51
C LEU A 370 4.30 3.37 16.59
N GLN A 371 4.03 2.73 17.72
CA GLN A 371 4.16 1.28 17.87
C GLN A 371 3.18 0.53 16.95
N GLN A 372 1.93 1.00 16.85
CA GLN A 372 0.94 0.44 15.92
C GLN A 372 1.40 0.59 14.46
N PHE A 373 2.00 1.74 14.11
CA PHE A 373 2.55 1.98 12.79
C PHE A 373 3.62 0.96 12.41
N PHE A 374 4.63 0.74 13.26
CA PHE A 374 5.68 -0.25 12.98
C PHE A 374 5.15 -1.67 12.92
N ALA A 375 4.20 -2.04 13.79
CA ALA A 375 3.54 -3.34 13.72
C ALA A 375 2.80 -3.54 12.40
N GLY A 376 2.01 -2.55 11.98
CA GLY A 376 1.28 -2.59 10.71
C GLY A 376 2.18 -2.60 9.49
N ALA A 377 3.29 -1.84 9.52
CA ALA A 377 4.30 -1.87 8.48
C ALA A 377 4.95 -3.26 8.34
N ALA A 378 5.26 -3.94 9.45
CA ALA A 378 5.79 -5.30 9.42
C ALA A 378 4.78 -6.31 8.85
N HIS A 379 3.50 -6.20 9.21
CA HIS A 379 2.43 -7.01 8.62
C HIS A 379 2.26 -6.74 7.12
N PHE A 380 2.29 -5.47 6.71
CA PHE A 380 2.26 -5.06 5.32
C PHE A 380 3.41 -5.68 4.52
N GLN A 381 4.64 -5.60 5.02
CA GLN A 381 5.82 -6.17 4.37
C GLN A 381 5.72 -7.68 4.16
N ARG A 382 5.26 -8.42 5.19
CA ARG A 382 5.02 -9.87 5.08
C ARG A 382 3.96 -10.20 4.02
N GLN A 383 2.86 -9.45 4.00
CA GLN A 383 1.81 -9.64 3.00
C GLN A 383 2.28 -9.28 1.59
N GLN A 384 3.08 -8.23 1.44
CA GLN A 384 3.64 -7.81 0.17
C GLN A 384 4.62 -8.85 -0.38
N ALA A 385 5.47 -9.45 0.47
CA ALA A 385 6.33 -10.57 0.08
C ALA A 385 5.51 -11.80 -0.38
N LEU A 386 4.39 -12.09 0.27
CA LEU A 386 3.47 -13.13 -0.16
C LEU A 386 2.75 -12.77 -1.47
N ASN A 387 2.41 -11.50 -1.70
CA ASN A 387 1.86 -11.01 -2.96
C ASN A 387 2.85 -11.12 -4.11
N LEU A 388 4.15 -10.99 -3.85
CA LEU A 388 5.21 -11.18 -4.82
C LEU A 388 5.38 -12.66 -5.20
N SER A 389 5.44 -13.54 -4.21
CA SER A 389 5.73 -14.96 -4.40
C SER A 389 4.53 -15.77 -4.90
N THR A 390 3.31 -15.46 -4.48
CA THR A 390 2.14 -16.29 -4.80
C THR A 390 1.83 -16.33 -6.31
N PRO A 391 1.74 -15.21 -7.05
CA PRO A 391 1.49 -15.24 -8.49
C PRO A 391 2.54 -16.02 -9.27
N ILE A 392 3.81 -15.92 -8.85
CA ILE A 392 4.92 -16.69 -9.44
C ILE A 392 4.69 -18.20 -9.26
N TRP A 393 4.25 -18.62 -8.07
CA TRP A 393 3.89 -20.02 -7.82
C TRP A 393 2.70 -20.48 -8.68
N PHE A 394 1.66 -19.66 -8.83
CA PHE A 394 0.54 -19.95 -9.72
C PHE A 394 1.01 -20.07 -11.18
N ASP A 395 1.87 -19.18 -11.67
CA ASP A 395 2.42 -19.26 -13.02
C ASP A 395 3.25 -20.54 -13.23
N PHE A 396 4.02 -20.96 -12.23
CA PHE A 396 4.80 -22.21 -12.29
C PHE A 396 3.89 -23.45 -12.35
N VAL A 397 2.83 -23.48 -11.52
CA VAL A 397 1.85 -24.56 -11.54
C VAL A 397 1.11 -24.59 -12.88
N ASP A 398 0.71 -23.44 -13.42
CA ASP A 398 0.02 -23.34 -14.72
C ASP A 398 0.85 -23.89 -15.89
N ILE A 399 2.13 -23.52 -15.93
CA ILE A 399 3.07 -24.05 -16.94
C ILE A 399 3.22 -25.57 -16.76
N SER A 400 3.40 -26.03 -15.52
CA SER A 400 3.60 -27.46 -15.23
C SER A 400 2.39 -28.30 -15.63
N THR A 401 1.17 -27.83 -15.32
CA THR A 401 -0.06 -28.53 -15.69
C THR A 401 -0.36 -28.43 -17.19
N THR A 402 0.02 -27.33 -17.85
CA THR A 402 -0.04 -27.23 -19.32
C THR A 402 0.86 -28.28 -20.00
N VAL A 403 2.09 -28.46 -19.49
CA VAL A 403 3.07 -29.40 -20.05
C VAL A 403 2.70 -30.86 -19.76
N ILE A 404 2.35 -31.18 -18.51
CA ILE A 404 2.13 -32.56 -18.05
C ILE A 404 0.69 -33.03 -18.31
N ALA A 405 -0.29 -32.21 -17.93
CA ALA A 405 -1.71 -32.56 -18.01
C ALA A 405 -2.38 -32.02 -19.29
N HIS A 406 -1.60 -31.40 -20.18
CA HIS A 406 -2.06 -30.99 -21.51
C HIS A 406 -3.25 -30.01 -21.50
N LEU A 407 -3.34 -29.19 -20.45
CA LEU A 407 -4.37 -28.17 -20.28
C LEU A 407 -4.12 -26.98 -21.22
N GLY A 408 -5.19 -26.44 -21.80
CA GLY A 408 -5.14 -25.38 -22.81
C GLY A 408 -5.36 -23.97 -22.26
N LEU A 409 -5.43 -23.01 -23.17
CA LEU A 409 -5.52 -21.58 -22.85
C LEU A 409 -6.69 -21.22 -21.93
N LEU A 410 -7.86 -21.84 -22.08
CA LEU A 410 -9.02 -21.54 -21.23
C LEU A 410 -8.75 -21.86 -19.75
N TYR A 411 -8.12 -23.01 -19.46
CA TYR A 411 -7.74 -23.38 -18.11
C TYR A 411 -6.73 -22.38 -17.55
N SER A 412 -5.69 -22.08 -18.33
CA SER A 412 -4.63 -21.14 -17.93
C SER A 412 -5.21 -19.76 -17.60
N THR A 413 -6.16 -19.25 -18.41
CA THR A 413 -6.90 -18.01 -18.10
C THR A 413 -7.57 -18.09 -16.74
N LEU A 414 -8.41 -19.10 -16.51
CA LEU A 414 -9.18 -19.23 -15.28
C LEU A 414 -8.26 -19.41 -14.05
N PHE A 415 -7.25 -20.25 -14.18
CA PHE A 415 -6.33 -20.58 -13.11
C PHE A 415 -5.50 -19.36 -12.69
N ASN A 416 -4.94 -18.63 -13.66
CA ASN A 416 -4.15 -17.44 -13.43
C ASN A 416 -4.97 -16.33 -12.74
N TYR A 417 -6.22 -16.06 -13.18
CA TYR A 417 -7.11 -15.11 -12.50
C TYR A 417 -7.62 -15.63 -11.14
N SER A 418 -7.73 -16.94 -10.93
CA SER A 418 -8.08 -17.49 -9.61
C SER A 418 -7.01 -17.18 -8.56
N GLY A 419 -5.73 -17.24 -8.94
CA GLY A 419 -4.60 -16.84 -8.09
C GLY A 419 -4.63 -15.35 -7.75
N LEU A 420 -4.96 -14.51 -8.73
CA LEU A 420 -5.18 -13.08 -8.50
C LEU A 420 -6.31 -12.84 -7.48
N LEU A 421 -7.48 -13.46 -7.68
CA LEU A 421 -8.63 -13.33 -6.79
C LEU A 421 -8.35 -13.81 -5.37
N TRP A 422 -7.63 -14.92 -5.23
CA TRP A 422 -7.19 -15.44 -3.93
C TRP A 422 -6.35 -14.41 -3.16
N ARG A 423 -5.40 -13.76 -3.85
CA ARG A 423 -4.52 -12.77 -3.23
C ARG A 423 -5.18 -11.43 -2.97
N THR A 424 -6.05 -10.95 -3.87
CA THR A 424 -6.82 -9.72 -3.61
C THR A 424 -7.78 -9.90 -2.43
N TRP A 425 -8.33 -11.10 -2.22
CA TRP A 425 -9.09 -11.42 -1.01
C TRP A 425 -8.20 -11.38 0.25
N GLY A 426 -6.99 -11.97 0.18
CA GLY A 426 -6.00 -11.91 1.26
C GLY A 426 -5.54 -10.49 1.61
N ALA A 427 -5.47 -9.58 0.63
CA ALA A 427 -5.09 -8.18 0.83
C ALA A 427 -6.06 -7.40 1.73
N LYS A 428 -7.29 -7.88 1.92
CA LYS A 428 -8.29 -7.28 2.84
C LYS A 428 -8.12 -7.68 4.30
N ARG A 429 -7.16 -8.56 4.61
CA ARG A 429 -6.89 -8.93 6.01
C ARG A 429 -6.38 -7.71 6.79
N PRO A 430 -6.64 -7.65 8.11
CA PRO A 430 -6.15 -6.54 8.92
C PRO A 430 -4.61 -6.54 8.96
N PHE A 431 -4.02 -5.39 8.62
CA PHE A 431 -2.58 -5.13 8.72
C PHE A 431 -2.23 -4.60 10.10
N PHE A 432 -3.09 -3.74 10.63
CA PHE A 432 -2.87 -3.12 11.93
C PHE A 432 -3.67 -3.90 12.97
N PRO A 433 -3.05 -4.30 14.11
CA PRO A 433 -3.81 -4.87 15.20
C PRO A 433 -4.87 -3.86 15.60
N SER A 434 -6.10 -4.32 15.81
CA SER A 434 -7.13 -3.49 16.42
C SER A 434 -6.60 -3.05 17.77
N GLY A 435 -6.22 -1.76 17.87
CA GLY A 435 -6.12 -1.13 19.18
C GLY A 435 -7.40 -1.45 19.93
N GLN A 436 -7.27 -1.71 21.23
CA GLN A 436 -8.41 -1.82 22.13
C GLN A 436 -9.48 -0.81 21.71
N THR A 437 -10.70 -1.31 21.49
CA THR A 437 -11.85 -0.51 21.09
C THR A 437 -11.91 0.77 21.94
N PRO A 438 -12.50 1.87 21.43
CA PRO A 438 -12.76 3.06 22.22
C PRO A 438 -13.41 2.76 23.58
N GLU A 439 -14.14 1.64 23.71
CA GLU A 439 -14.70 1.10 24.95
C GLU A 439 -13.67 0.81 26.05
N ALA A 440 -12.48 0.27 25.73
CA ALA A 440 -11.46 -0.02 26.73
C ALA A 440 -10.71 1.25 27.18
N ALA A 441 -10.59 2.25 26.31
CA ALA A 441 -10.11 3.59 26.70
C ALA A 441 -11.14 4.36 27.53
N GLU A 442 -12.44 4.22 27.22
CA GLU A 442 -13.53 4.76 28.03
C GLU A 442 -13.62 4.07 29.39
N GLN A 443 -13.49 2.74 29.47
CA GLN A 443 -13.47 1.98 30.73
C GLN A 443 -12.23 2.30 31.57
N PHE A 444 -11.05 2.43 30.95
CA PHE A 444 -9.83 2.82 31.66
C PHE A 444 -9.90 4.25 32.20
N SER A 445 -10.50 5.19 31.45
CA SER A 445 -10.73 6.56 31.95
C SER A 445 -11.82 6.61 33.03
N ALA A 446 -12.85 5.78 32.93
CA ALA A 446 -13.92 5.69 33.91
C ALA A 446 -13.41 5.12 35.25
N ASP A 447 -12.58 4.07 35.21
CA ASP A 447 -11.97 3.49 36.40
C ASP A 447 -10.95 4.43 37.06
N GLN A 448 -10.15 5.17 36.27
CA GLN A 448 -9.25 6.19 36.82
C GLN A 448 -10.01 7.36 37.45
N THR A 449 -11.11 7.80 36.83
CA THR A 449 -11.96 8.88 37.37
C THR A 449 -12.67 8.42 38.64
N ARG A 450 -13.09 7.15 38.72
CA ARG A 450 -13.73 6.56 39.90
C ARG A 450 -12.76 6.43 41.08
N GLN A 451 -11.53 5.98 40.83
CA GLN A 451 -10.48 5.91 41.85
C GLN A 451 -10.07 7.30 42.36
N LEU A 452 -10.03 8.32 41.50
CA LEU A 452 -9.77 9.71 41.90
C LEU A 452 -10.89 10.27 42.79
N ILE A 453 -12.16 10.00 42.47
CA ILE A 453 -13.31 10.43 43.29
C ILE A 453 -13.32 9.70 44.64
N GLU A 454 -13.06 8.39 44.67
CA GLU A 454 -12.98 7.62 45.91
C GLU A 454 -11.83 8.12 46.81
N SER A 455 -10.68 8.46 46.24
CA SER A 455 -9.53 9.02 46.98
C SER A 455 -9.79 10.42 47.56
N GLN A 456 -10.64 11.24 46.93
CA GLN A 456 -11.01 12.57 47.42
C GLN A 456 -12.18 12.56 48.41
N SER A 457 -12.97 11.49 48.43
CA SER A 457 -14.04 11.28 49.42
C SER A 457 -13.56 10.67 50.75
N ALA A 458 -12.31 10.20 50.79
CA ALA A 458 -11.67 9.59 51.96
C ALA A 458 -10.73 10.56 52.72
N SER A 459 -10.67 11.83 52.31
CA SER A 459 -10.03 12.95 53.02
C SER A 459 -11.09 13.97 53.43
#